data_AF-A0A533Z5U2-F1
#
_entry.id   AF-A0A533Z5U2-F1
#
_cell.length_a   1.000
_cell.length_b   1.000
_cell.length_c   1.000
_cell.angle_alpha   90.00
_cell.angle_beta   90.00
_cell.angle_gamma   90.00
#
_symmetry.space_group_name_H-M   'P 1'
#
loop_
_entity.id
_entity.type
_entity.pdbx_description
1 polymer ?
#
loop_
_entity_poly.entity_id
_entity_poly.type
_entity_poly.pdbx_seq_one_letter_code
_entity_poly.pdbx_strand_id
1 'polypeptide(L)' 'MQQWVGVWFQWVNEWGYPGIVMLMAMESSVIPIPSEIIIPPAAYWAAQGRYSFGGVVLAGTAGSYLGAAATYWAARW' A
#
# COMPACT_ATOMS: atom_id res chain seq x y z
N MET A 1 9.09 16.71 -12.29
CA MET A 1 9.04 15.26 -11.94
C MET A 1 9.49 14.98 -10.51
N GLN A 2 10.57 15.58 -10.01
CA GLN A 2 11.05 15.35 -8.63
C GLN A 2 10.04 15.75 -7.53
N GLN A 3 9.24 16.80 -7.73
CA GLN A 3 8.26 17.26 -6.72
C GLN A 3 7.14 16.25 -6.44
N TRP A 4 6.64 15.55 -7.48
CA TRP A 4 5.51 14.64 -7.36
C TRP A 4 5.88 13.36 -6.61
N VAL A 5 7.09 12.85 -6.87
CA VAL A 5 7.65 11.71 -6.13
C VAL A 5 7.83 12.08 -4.65
N GLY A 6 8.32 13.29 -4.36
CA GLY A 6 8.45 13.76 -2.98
C GLY A 6 7.11 13.81 -2.23
N VAL A 7 6.07 14.40 -2.84
CA VAL A 7 4.72 14.46 -2.26
C VAL A 7 4.17 13.07 -1.98
N TRP A 8 4.31 12.16 -2.95
CA TRP A 8 3.86 10.78 -2.82
C TRP A 8 4.56 10.03 -1.67
N PHE A 9 5.89 10.14 -1.56
CA PHE A 9 6.65 9.51 -0.48
C PHE A 9 6.23 10.03 0.89
N GLN A 10 5.92 11.33 1.00
CA GLN A 10 5.44 11.91 2.26
C GLN A 10 4.05 11.39 2.61
N TRP A 11 3.14 11.25 1.65
CA TRP A 11 1.80 10.69 1.92
C TRP A 11 1.86 9.27 2.48
N VAL A 12 2.69 8.39 1.90
CA VAL A 12 2.90 7.04 2.44
C VAL A 12 3.42 7.10 3.88
N ASN A 13 4.33 8.04 4.18
CA ASN A 13 4.83 8.24 5.54
C ASN A 13 3.75 8.74 6.52
N GLU A 14 2.93 9.70 6.09
CA GLU A 14 1.89 10.33 6.91
C GLU A 14 0.72 9.39 7.21
N TRP A 15 0.31 8.59 6.21
CA TRP A 15 -0.83 7.68 6.35
C TRP A 15 -0.47 6.38 7.07
N GLY A 16 0.82 6.05 7.16
CA GLY A 16 1.28 4.91 7.94
C GLY A 16 0.84 3.55 7.39
N TYR A 17 0.84 2.55 8.27
CA TYR A 17 0.35 1.21 7.95
C TYR A 17 -1.11 1.18 7.46
N PRO A 18 -2.06 1.95 8.01
CA PRO A 18 -3.42 2.02 7.47
C PRO A 18 -3.45 2.49 6.01
N GLY A 19 -2.62 3.47 5.66
CA GLY A 19 -2.46 3.92 4.28
C GLY A 19 -1.97 2.82 3.35
N ILE A 20 -0.95 2.07 3.78
CA ILE A 20 -0.43 0.92 3.02
C ILE A 20 -1.54 -0.12 2.79
N VAL A 21 -2.30 -0.49 3.84
CA VAL A 21 -3.41 -1.45 3.73
C VAL A 21 -4.46 -0.96 2.74
N MET A 22 -4.89 0.30 2.85
CA MET A 22 -5.94 0.86 2.00
C MET A 22 -5.49 0.94 0.54
N LEU A 23 -4.27 1.43 0.28
CA LEU A 23 -3.73 1.55 -1.06
C LEU A 23 -3.52 0.17 -1.71
N MET A 24 -3.04 -0.81 -0.94
CA MET A 24 -2.88 -2.18 -1.43
C MET A 24 -4.23 -2.88 -1.65
N ALA A 25 -5.24 -2.59 -0.82
CA ALA A 25 -6.60 -3.09 -1.05
C ALA A 25 -7.23 -2.49 -2.31
N MET A 26 -6.99 -1.21 -2.58
CA MET A 26 -7.42 -0.58 -3.84
C MET A 26 -6.69 -1.20 -5.03
N GLU A 27 -5.37 -1.34 -4.95
CA GLU A 27 -4.54 -1.96 -5.99
C GLU A 27 -4.97 -3.39 -6.33
N SER A 28 -5.19 -4.21 -5.31
CA SER A 28 -5.59 -5.62 -5.48
C SER A 28 -7.09 -5.79 -5.77
N SER A 29 -7.82 -4.69 -5.98
CA SER A 29 -9.22 -4.70 -6.42
C SER A 29 -9.34 -4.50 -7.93
N VAL A 30 -10.47 -3.99 -8.41
CA VAL A 30 -10.68 -3.66 -9.83
C VAL A 30 -9.97 -2.38 -10.26
N ILE A 31 -9.33 -1.65 -9.34
CA ILE A 31 -8.65 -0.39 -9.63
C ILE A 31 -7.18 -0.69 -10.01
N PRO A 32 -6.75 -0.44 -11.26
CA PRO A 32 -5.38 -0.73 -11.67
C PRO A 32 -4.42 0.33 -11.12
N ILE A 33 -3.81 0.04 -9.98
CA ILE A 33 -2.74 0.85 -9.38
C ILE A 33 -1.46 -0.01 -9.38
N PRO A 34 -0.29 0.48 -9.81
CA PRO A 34 0.95 -0.29 -9.70
C PRO A 34 1.42 -0.35 -8.23
N SER A 35 1.64 -1.56 -7.71
CA SER A 35 2.13 -1.79 -6.34
C SER A 35 3.52 -1.21 -6.08
N GLU A 36 4.31 -0.98 -7.13
CA GLU A 36 5.62 -0.32 -7.13
C GLU A 36 5.56 1.13 -6.67
N ILE A 37 4.37 1.72 -6.67
CA ILE A 37 4.16 3.05 -6.12
C ILE A 37 3.92 2.95 -4.61
N ILE A 38 3.46 1.83 -4.05
CA ILE A 38 3.07 1.73 -2.64
C ILE A 38 4.18 1.10 -1.77
N ILE A 39 4.68 -0.07 -2.18
CA ILE A 39 5.59 -0.88 -1.37
C ILE A 39 7.01 -0.31 -1.31
N PRO A 40 7.64 0.15 -2.41
CA PRO A 40 9.00 0.70 -2.36
C PRO A 40 9.14 1.93 -1.45
N PRO A 41 8.20 2.91 -1.45
CA PRO A 41 8.24 4.00 -0.47
C PRO A 41 8.05 3.52 0.97
N ALA A 42 7.14 2.57 1.21
CA ALA A 42 6.96 1.99 2.54
C ALA A 42 8.22 1.24 3.03
N ALA A 43 8.87 0.49 2.15
CA ALA A 43 10.13 -0.20 2.42
C ALA A 43 11.29 0.78 2.64
N TYR A 44 11.32 1.89 1.90
CA TYR A 44 12.28 2.98 2.14
C TYR A 44 12.11 3.55 3.55
N TRP A 45 10.88 3.88 3.96
CA TRP A 45 10.62 4.36 5.31
C TRP A 45 10.89 3.31 6.40
N ALA A 46 10.71 2.03 6.08
CA ALA A 46 11.13 0.94 6.97
C ALA A 46 12.65 0.91 7.15
N ALA A 47 13.42 1.08 6.07
CA ALA A 47 14.88 1.17 6.13
C ALA A 47 15.36 2.43 6.90
N GLN A 48 14.58 3.51 6.89
CA GLN A 48 14.83 4.71 7.71
C GLN A 48 14.40 4.56 9.18
N GLY A 49 13.95 3.37 9.60
CA GLY A 49 13.52 3.10 10.99
C GLY A 49 12.16 3.67 11.37
N ARG A 50 11.39 4.20 10.39
CA ARG A 50 10.03 4.73 10.65
C ARG A 50 8.97 3.64 10.66
N TYR A 51 9.22 2.54 9.95
CA TYR A 51 8.41 1.34 9.96
C TYR A 51 9.25 0.11 10.28
N SER A 52 8.63 -0.92 10.84
CA SER A 52 9.19 -2.27 10.82
C SER A 52 8.98 -2.90 9.43
N PHE A 53 10.01 -3.59 8.94
CA PHE A 53 9.93 -4.36 7.69
C PHE A 53 8.79 -5.38 7.73
N GLY A 54 8.69 -6.16 8.82
CA GLY A 54 7.61 -7.11 9.03
C GLY A 54 6.22 -6.45 9.02
N GLY A 55 6.09 -5.26 9.59
CA GLY A 55 4.84 -4.49 9.55
C GLY A 55 4.45 -4.06 8.13
N VAL A 56 5.42 -3.67 7.30
CA VAL A 56 5.16 -3.31 5.89
C VAL A 56 4.69 -4.53 5.10
N VAL A 57 5.35 -5.67 5.30
CA VAL A 57 4.95 -6.95 4.69
C VAL A 57 3.53 -7.33 5.11
N LEU A 58 3.23 -7.31 6.42
CA LEU A 58 1.91 -7.64 6.94
C LEU A 58 0.83 -6.68 6.44
N ALA A 59 1.09 -5.37 6.43
CA ALA A 59 0.17 -4.36 5.92
C ALA A 59 -0.10 -4.55 4.42
N GLY A 60 0.95 -4.81 3.64
CA GLY A 60 0.82 -5.09 2.21
C GLY A 60 0.00 -6.34 1.94
N THR A 61 0.33 -7.45 2.59
CA THR A 61 -0.40 -8.71 2.45
C THR A 61 -1.87 -8.59 2.90
N ALA A 62 -2.12 -7.92 4.03
CA ALA A 62 -3.48 -7.71 4.52
C ALA A 62 -4.30 -6.86 3.56
N GLY A 63 -3.73 -5.76 3.06
CA GLY A 63 -4.37 -4.92 2.05
C GLY A 63 -4.72 -5.70 0.79
N SER A 64 -3.75 -6.41 0.21
CA SER A 64 -3.99 -7.22 -0.99
C SER A 64 -5.06 -8.28 -0.80
N TYR A 65 -5.04 -8.97 0.34
CA TYR A 65 -6.06 -9.95 0.68
C TYR A 65 -7.45 -9.32 0.78
N LEU A 66 -7.58 -8.16 1.43
CA LEU A 66 -8.84 -7.45 1.55
C LEU A 66 -9.37 -6.98 0.19
N GLY A 67 -8.51 -6.45 -0.68
CA GLY A 67 -8.87 -6.04 -2.03
C GLY A 67 -9.40 -7.21 -2.86
N ALA A 68 -8.62 -8.30 -2.92
CA ALA A 68 -8.99 -9.50 -3.64
C ALA A 68 -10.27 -10.14 -3.07
N ALA A 69 -10.41 -10.21 -1.75
CA ALA A 69 -11.61 -10.73 -1.10
C ALA A 69 -12.83 -9.87 -1.43
N ALA A 70 -12.74 -8.54 -1.34
CA ALA A 70 -13.83 -7.64 -1.67
C ALA A 70 -14.29 -7.84 -3.12
N THR A 71 -13.35 -7.91 -4.07
CA THR A 71 -13.67 -8.17 -5.48
C THR A 71 -14.27 -9.56 -5.70
N TYR A 72 -13.75 -10.60 -5.04
CA TYR A 72 -14.31 -11.95 -5.10
C TYR A 72 -15.77 -11.98 -4.63
N TRP A 73 -16.06 -11.37 -3.47
CA TRP A 73 -17.42 -11.32 -2.93
C TRP A 73 -18.34 -10.48 -3.80
N ALA A 74 -17.88 -9.36 -4.35
CA ALA A 74 -18.66 -8.55 -5.26
C ALA A 74 -18.99 -9.27 -6.58
N ALA A 75 -18.06 -10.05 -7.13
CA ALA A 75 -18.26 -10.81 -8.37
C ALA A 75 -19.07 -12.11 -8.18
N ARG A 76 -19.12 -12.62 -6.95
CA ARG A 76 -19.94 -13.79 -6.58
C ARG A 76 -21.44 -13.48 -6.56
N TRP A 77 -21.80 -12.24 -6.27
CA TRP A 77 -23.19 -11.75 -6.20
C TRP A 77 -23.71 -11.42 -7.60
#